data_AF-A0AAJ5ND04-F1
#
_entry.id   AF-A0AAJ5ND04-F1
#
_cell.length_a   1.000
_cell.length_b   1.000
_cell.length_c   1.000
_cell.angle_alpha   90.00
_cell.angle_beta   90.00
_cell.angle_gamma   90.00
#
_symmetry.space_group_name_H-M   'P 1'
#
loop_
_entity.id
_entity.type
_entity.pdbx_description
1 polymer ?
#
loop_
_entity_poly.entity_id
_entity_poly.type
_entity_poly.pdbx_seq_one_letter_code
_entity_poly.pdbx_strand_id
1 'polypeptide(L)'
;MALCLLAVLSSSCATTGSATKPSGAPCEPQIVTKTRIVDTGCDWTRPIYVSKTDVLSDETAKQLLAHNTAGAKNCGWKPAGK
;
A
#
# COMPACT_ATOMS: atom_id res chain seq x y z
N MET A 1 -37.91 -37.79 37.22
CA MET A 1 -37.95 -37.32 35.82
C MET A 1 -38.83 -36.09 35.75
N ALA A 2 -38.23 -34.91 35.66
CA ALA A 2 -38.75 -33.74 34.94
C ALA A 2 -37.92 -32.50 35.31
N LEU A 3 -37.39 -31.86 34.27
CA LEU A 3 -37.12 -30.42 34.18
C LEU A 3 -35.92 -29.85 34.98
N CYS A 4 -34.71 -30.13 34.49
CA CYS A 4 -33.57 -29.20 34.62
C CYS A 4 -32.95 -28.92 33.23
N LEU A 5 -33.78 -28.63 32.24
CA LEU A 5 -33.36 -27.98 31.00
C LEU A 5 -33.88 -26.53 31.07
N LEU A 6 -33.00 -25.56 30.77
CA LEU A 6 -33.17 -24.11 30.67
C LEU A 6 -32.54 -23.27 31.80
N ALA A 7 -31.24 -23.03 31.68
CA ALA A 7 -30.62 -21.76 32.07
C ALA A 7 -29.34 -21.52 31.26
N VAL A 8 -29.50 -21.31 29.94
CA VAL A 8 -28.50 -20.59 29.14
C VAL A 8 -28.72 -19.11 29.43
N LEU A 9 -28.00 -18.55 30.40
CA LEU A 9 -27.90 -17.11 30.57
C LEU A 9 -26.43 -16.70 30.71
N SER A 10 -25.88 -16.25 29.58
CA SER A 10 -25.05 -15.06 29.43
C SER A 10 -24.17 -14.69 30.63
N SER A 11 -23.06 -15.39 30.82
CA SER A 11 -21.95 -14.85 31.61
C SER A 11 -21.21 -13.80 30.78
N SER A 12 -21.73 -12.58 30.79
CA SER A 12 -20.98 -11.39 30.38
C SER A 12 -19.77 -11.25 31.29
N CYS A 13 -18.56 -11.18 30.74
CA CYS A 13 -17.40 -10.73 31.50
C CYS A 13 -17.61 -9.27 31.91
N ALA A 14 -17.86 -9.03 33.19
CA ALA A 14 -17.76 -7.70 33.77
C ALA A 14 -16.27 -7.31 33.84
N THR A 15 -15.85 -6.36 32.99
CA THR A 15 -14.57 -5.66 33.18
C THR A 15 -14.80 -4.58 34.23
N THR A 16 -14.62 -4.92 35.50
CA THR A 16 -14.56 -3.95 36.60
C THR A 16 -13.38 -4.28 37.48
N GLY A 17 -12.28 -3.57 37.28
CA GLY A 17 -11.14 -3.57 38.21
C GLY A 17 -9.81 -3.34 37.51
N SER A 18 -9.17 -2.21 37.82
CA SER A 18 -7.81 -1.90 37.39
C SER A 18 -6.85 -3.00 37.81
N ALA A 19 -6.33 -3.75 36.84
CA ALA A 19 -5.21 -4.65 37.06
C ALA A 19 -3.95 -3.80 37.32
N THR A 20 -3.65 -3.53 38.59
CA THR A 20 -2.28 -3.19 39.00
C THR A 20 -1.44 -4.45 38.82
N LYS A 21 -0.98 -4.67 37.59
CA LYS A 21 -0.04 -5.73 37.22
C LYS A 21 1.23 -5.55 38.07
N PRO A 22 1.75 -6.59 38.75
CA PRO A 22 3.09 -6.54 39.31
C PRO A 22 4.07 -6.22 38.18
N SER A 23 4.74 -5.07 38.30
CA SER A 23 5.87 -4.68 37.46
C SER A 23 7.00 -5.71 37.68
N GLY A 24 7.00 -6.76 36.86
CA GLY A 24 7.99 -7.84 36.97
C GLY A 24 8.16 -8.71 35.73
N ALA A 25 7.44 -8.45 34.63
CA ALA A 25 7.81 -8.99 33.33
C ALA A 25 8.62 -7.92 32.59
N PRO A 26 9.86 -8.21 32.12
CA PRO A 26 10.57 -7.30 31.24
C PRO A 26 9.64 -6.91 30.09
N CYS A 27 9.51 -5.61 29.85
CA CYS A 27 8.82 -5.10 28.66
C CYS A 27 9.51 -5.72 27.44
N GLU A 28 8.91 -6.76 26.86
CA GLU A 28 9.40 -7.33 25.62
C GLU A 28 9.33 -6.22 24.56
N PRO A 29 10.44 -5.92 23.85
CA PRO A 29 10.47 -4.81 22.91
C PRO A 29 9.45 -5.09 21.80
N GLN A 30 8.44 -4.23 21.73
CA GLN A 30 7.38 -4.32 20.74
C GLN A 30 7.95 -3.83 19.41
N ILE A 31 8.34 -4.77 18.55
CA ILE A 31 8.85 -4.48 17.20
C ILE A 31 7.67 -4.03 16.32
N VAL A 32 7.46 -2.72 16.24
CA VAL A 32 6.51 -2.12 15.30
C VAL A 32 7.20 -2.03 13.94
N THR A 33 6.93 -3.00 13.06
CA THR A 33 7.44 -2.97 11.69
C THR A 33 6.70 -1.91 10.89
N LYS A 34 7.39 -0.82 10.52
CA LYS A 34 6.87 0.17 9.58
C LYS A 34 7.22 -0.23 8.15
N THR A 35 6.22 -0.68 7.40
CA THR A 35 6.38 -0.96 5.96
C THR A 35 6.61 0.35 5.21
N ARG A 36 7.68 0.41 4.41
CA ARG A 36 7.91 1.47 3.42
C ARG A 36 7.55 0.93 2.05
N ILE A 37 6.68 1.64 1.32
CA ILE A 37 6.43 1.39 -0.09
C ILE A 37 7.37 2.31 -0.87
N VAL A 38 8.18 1.72 -1.76
CA VAL A 38 9.05 2.45 -2.69
C VAL A 38 8.52 2.18 -4.09
N ASP A 39 8.16 3.23 -4.81
CA ASP A 39 7.84 3.12 -6.23
C ASP A 39 9.16 3.02 -7.02
N THR A 40 9.39 1.86 -7.64
CA THR A 40 10.57 1.60 -8.48
C THR A 40 10.26 1.78 -9.96
N GLY A 41 9.11 2.35 -10.32
CA GLY A 41 8.65 2.55 -11.69
C GLY A 41 9.70 3.22 -12.59
N CYS A 42 10.36 4.26 -12.08
CA CYS A 42 11.38 4.99 -12.81
C CYS A 42 12.66 4.16 -13.07
N ASP A 43 12.92 3.11 -12.29
CA ASP A 43 14.14 2.31 -12.42
C ASP A 43 14.12 1.47 -13.70
N TRP A 44 12.94 0.97 -14.09
CA TRP A 44 12.76 0.06 -15.22
C TRP A 44 12.01 0.67 -16.42
N THR A 45 11.46 1.88 -16.30
CA THR A 45 10.83 2.59 -17.42
C THR A 45 11.75 3.63 -18.04
N ARG A 46 11.59 3.91 -19.35
CA ARG A 46 12.38 4.91 -20.08
C ARG A 46 11.49 5.69 -21.07
N PRO A 47 11.93 6.86 -21.57
CA PRO A 47 11.25 7.56 -22.65
C PRO A 47 11.13 6.69 -23.90
N ILE A 48 10.00 6.80 -24.60
CA ILE A 48 9.80 6.17 -25.91
C ILE A 48 10.10 7.21 -26.98
N TYR A 49 11.11 6.95 -27.80
CA TYR A 49 11.49 7.83 -28.91
C TYR A 49 10.81 7.37 -30.19
N VAL A 50 10.30 8.34 -30.95
CA VAL A 50 9.68 8.12 -32.26
C VAL A 50 10.54 8.73 -33.34
N SER A 51 10.62 8.04 -34.48
CA SER A 51 11.30 8.50 -35.69
C SER A 51 10.30 9.06 -36.69
N LYS A 52 10.78 9.82 -37.69
CA LYS A 52 9.93 10.32 -38.78
C LYS A 52 9.38 9.22 -39.69
N THR A 53 9.97 8.02 -39.64
CA THR A 53 9.55 6.86 -40.42
C THR A 53 8.56 5.97 -39.67
N ASP A 54 8.27 6.27 -38.41
CA ASP A 54 7.30 5.50 -37.63
C ASP A 54 5.88 5.86 -38.07
N VAL A 55 5.07 4.83 -38.33
CA VAL A 55 3.64 5.00 -38.64
C VAL A 55 2.85 4.64 -37.38
N LEU A 56 2.32 5.67 -36.72
CA LEU A 56 1.52 5.54 -35.51
C LEU A 56 0.07 5.91 -35.79
N SER A 57 -0.87 5.22 -35.14
CA SER A 57 -2.22 5.74 -35.03
C SER A 57 -2.25 6.97 -34.14
N ASP A 58 -3.23 7.85 -34.32
CA ASP A 58 -3.44 9.02 -33.45
C ASP A 58 -3.56 8.62 -31.98
N GLU A 59 -4.20 7.48 -31.70
CA GLU A 59 -4.39 6.99 -30.34
C GLU A 59 -3.07 6.53 -29.72
N THR A 60 -2.25 5.78 -30.46
CA THR A 60 -0.91 5.38 -30.03
C THR A 60 -0.02 6.60 -29.77
N ALA A 61 -0.06 7.60 -30.66
CA ALA A 61 0.71 8.83 -30.49
C ALA A 61 0.34 9.59 -29.21
N LYS A 62 -0.97 9.69 -28.90
CA LYS A 62 -1.45 10.30 -27.64
C LYS A 62 -0.96 9.54 -26.41
N GLN A 63 -0.99 8.21 -26.44
CA GLN A 63 -0.55 7.37 -25.33
C GLN A 63 0.96 7.50 -25.08
N LEU A 64 1.77 7.52 -26.15
CA LEU A 64 3.22 7.76 -26.05
C LEU A 64 3.51 9.14 -25.46
N LEU A 65 2.79 10.17 -25.91
CA LEU A 65 2.93 11.51 -25.38
C LEU A 65 2.58 11.54 -23.87
N ALA A 66 1.50 10.88 -23.47
CA ALA A 66 1.10 10.78 -22.06
C ALA A 66 2.16 10.06 -21.22
N HIS A 67 2.70 8.94 -21.70
CA HIS A 67 3.78 8.18 -21.05
C HIS A 67 5.03 9.05 -20.85
N ASN A 68 5.52 9.67 -21.92
CA ASN A 68 6.73 10.49 -21.86
C ASN A 68 6.54 11.74 -20.98
N THR A 69 5.36 12.34 -21.01
CA THR A 69 5.04 13.50 -20.15
C THR A 69 4.97 13.09 -18.67
N ALA A 70 4.39 11.93 -18.37
CA ALA A 70 4.37 11.39 -17.02
C ALA A 70 5.79 11.10 -16.52
N GLY A 71 6.65 10.49 -17.35
CA GLY A 71 8.04 10.27 -17.00
C GLY A 71 8.88 11.54 -16.88
N ALA A 72 8.60 12.59 -17.66
CA ALA A 72 9.24 13.89 -17.47
C ALA A 72 8.89 14.50 -16.10
N LYS A 73 7.63 14.38 -15.68
CA LYS A 73 7.14 14.86 -14.38
C LYS A 73 7.65 14.03 -13.20
N ASN A 74 7.59 12.71 -13.31
CA ASN A 74 7.79 11.80 -12.18
C ASN A 74 9.22 11.24 -12.10
N CYS A 75 9.90 11.11 -13.25
CA CYS A 75 11.20 10.43 -13.37
C CYS A 75 12.33 11.35 -13.89
N GLY A 76 12.05 12.65 -14.09
CA GLY A 76 13.06 13.63 -14.54
C GLY A 76 13.55 13.41 -15.97
N TRP A 77 12.77 12.71 -16.81
CA TRP A 77 13.12 12.52 -18.21
C TRP A 77 13.14 13.83 -18.97
N LYS A 78 14.12 13.99 -19.86
CA LYS A 78 14.22 15.17 -20.71
C LYS A 78 13.48 14.93 -22.03
N PRO A 79 12.66 15.88 -22.50
CA PRO A 79 12.14 15.84 -23.86
C PRO A 79 13.31 15.78 -24.85
N ALA A 80 13.17 15.00 -25.92
CA ALA A 80 14.11 15.06 -27.02
C ALA A 80 14.13 16.50 -27.57
N GLY A 81 15.31 17.13 -27.55
CA GLY A 81 15.50 18.47 -28.12
C GLY A 81 15.18 18.49 -29.61
N LYS A 82 14.70 19.63 -30.09
CA LYS A 82 14.41 19.86 -31.52
C LYS A 82 15.65 19.70 -32.39
#